data_AF-S3HCW0-F1
#
_entry.id   AF-S3HCW0-F1
#
_cell.length_a   1.000
_cell.length_b   1.000
_cell.length_c   1.000
_cell.angle_alpha   90.00
_cell.angle_beta   90.00
_cell.angle_gamma   90.00
#
_symmetry.space_group_name_H-M   'P 1'
#
loop_
_entity.id
_entity.type
_entity.pdbx_description
1 polymer ?
#
loop_
_entity_poly.entity_id
_entity_poly.type
_entity_poly.pdbx_seq_one_letter_code
_entity_poly.pdbx_strand_id
1 'polypeptide(L)'
;MSSELHVILRSKDLLMLEGVLDAAGYGPASSVSNPKRYSVAAKLLVGLFHSGMTSEDDLAMELERYFGRSTSPISPPSFERTRAAIQGRPLP
;
A
#
# COMPACT_ATOMS: atom_id res chain seq x y z
N MET A 1 26.19 1.77 -26.44
CA MET A 1 26.64 1.75 -25.04
C MET A 1 25.41 2.06 -24.20
N SER A 2 24.76 1.03 -23.66
CA SER A 2 23.61 1.24 -22.76
C SER A 2 24.18 1.60 -21.40
N SER A 3 24.00 2.86 -20.97
CA SER A 3 24.42 3.28 -19.63
C SER A 3 23.44 2.70 -18.63
N GLU A 4 23.77 1.59 -18.00
CA GLU A 4 23.00 1.12 -16.83
C GLU A 4 23.24 2.12 -15.70
N LEU A 5 22.25 2.97 -15.45
CA LEU A 5 22.21 3.81 -14.27
C LEU A 5 22.06 2.88 -13.06
N HIS A 6 23.18 2.51 -12.45
CA HIS A 6 23.19 1.88 -11.13
C HIS A 6 22.67 2.91 -10.12
N VAL A 7 21.35 3.00 -9.97
CA VAL A 7 20.70 3.82 -8.94
C VAL A 7 21.02 3.20 -7.59
N ILE A 8 21.95 3.79 -6.84
CA ILE A 8 22.26 3.32 -5.48
C ILE A 8 21.16 3.83 -4.54
N LEU A 9 20.42 2.90 -3.92
CA LEU A 9 19.45 3.23 -2.88
C LEU A 9 20.16 3.85 -1.67
N ARG A 10 19.81 5.11 -1.36
CA ARG A 10 20.24 5.77 -0.12
C ARG A 10 19.20 5.56 0.96
N SER A 11 19.57 5.86 2.20
CA SER A 11 18.67 5.73 3.36
C SER A 11 17.35 6.50 3.18
N LYS A 12 17.40 7.70 2.57
CA LYS A 12 16.19 8.48 2.27
C LYS A 12 15.25 7.78 1.27
N ASP A 13 15.83 7.06 0.31
CA ASP A 13 15.07 6.38 -0.74
C ASP A 13 14.41 5.14 -0.13
N LEU A 14 15.12 4.42 0.74
CA LEU A 14 14.56 3.32 1.52
C LEU A 14 13.38 3.76 2.40
N LEU A 15 13.50 4.91 3.08
CA LEU A 15 12.40 5.46 3.89
C LEU A 15 11.18 5.82 3.04
N MET A 16 11.39 6.37 1.84
CA MET A 16 10.30 6.66 0.90
C MET A 16 9.61 5.37 0.44
N LEU A 17 10.38 4.36 0.01
CA LEU A 17 9.83 3.08 -0.41
C LEU A 17 9.07 2.38 0.72
N GLU A 18 9.57 2.46 1.96
CA GLU A 18 8.88 1.94 3.14
C GLU A 18 7.57 2.70 3.41
N GLY A 19 7.57 4.03 3.27
CA GLY A 19 6.36 4.85 3.39
C GLY A 19 5.29 4.50 2.34
N VAL A 20 5.71 4.25 1.10
CA VAL A 20 4.80 3.80 0.02
C VAL A 20 4.19 2.43 0.36
N LEU A 21 4.98 1.50 0.89
CA LEU A 21 4.48 0.20 1.34
C LEU A 21 3.46 0.35 2.46
N ASP A 22 3.77 1.15 3.49
CA ASP A 22 2.89 1.36 4.65
C ASP A 22 1.57 2.03 4.24
N ALA A 23 1.63 3.06 3.39
CA ALA A 23 0.44 3.74 2.84
C ALA A 23 -0.44 2.80 2.01
N ALA A 24 0.15 1.85 1.29
CA ALA A 24 -0.54 0.79 0.56
C ALA A 24 -1.00 -0.39 1.45
N GLY A 25 -0.88 -0.28 2.77
CA GLY A 25 -1.33 -1.29 3.73
C GLY A 25 -0.39 -2.49 3.87
N TYR A 26 0.82 -2.40 3.32
CA TYR A 26 1.88 -3.37 3.58
C TYR A 26 2.64 -2.94 4.84
N GLY A 27 2.20 -3.47 5.99
CA GLY A 27 2.91 -3.25 7.25
C GLY A 27 4.37 -3.75 7.22
N PRO A 28 5.21 -3.29 8.15
CA PRO A 28 6.62 -3.68 8.22
C PRO A 28 6.78 -5.20 8.35
N ALA A 29 7.83 -5.76 7.74
CA ALA A 29 8.09 -7.22 7.67
C ALA A 29 7.96 -7.97 9.01
N SER A 30 8.18 -7.28 10.13
CA SER A 30 8.04 -7.79 11.50
C SER A 30 6.60 -7.92 12.00
N SER A 31 5.63 -7.23 11.38
CA SER A 31 4.23 -7.13 11.79
C SER A 31 3.25 -7.77 10.80
N VAL A 32 3.72 -8.31 9.66
CA VAL A 32 2.83 -8.77 8.59
C VAL A 32 2.26 -10.15 8.90
N SER A 33 0.94 -10.26 8.78
CA SER A 33 0.22 -11.53 8.67
C SER A 33 0.69 -12.39 7.47
N ASN A 34 1.43 -11.79 6.52
CA ASN A 34 1.93 -12.46 5.32
C ASN A 34 3.28 -11.87 4.83
N PRO A 35 4.42 -12.27 5.43
CA PRO A 35 5.75 -11.69 5.13
C PRO A 35 6.19 -11.89 3.67
N LYS A 36 5.64 -12.92 3.00
CA LYS A 36 5.88 -13.15 1.57
C LYS A 36 5.37 -12.00 0.72
N ARG A 37 4.16 -11.49 0.96
CA ARG A 37 3.58 -10.39 0.17
C ARG A 37 4.40 -9.10 0.29
N TYR A 38 4.82 -8.75 1.51
CA TYR A 38 5.71 -7.61 1.74
C TYR A 38 7.02 -7.74 0.93
N SER A 39 7.68 -8.90 0.99
CA SER A 39 8.94 -9.10 0.29
C SER A 39 8.83 -8.98 -1.25
N VAL A 40 7.69 -9.38 -1.83
CA VAL A 40 7.46 -9.26 -3.27
C VAL A 40 7.14 -7.81 -3.66
N ALA A 41 6.31 -7.11 -2.87
CA ALA A 41 6.01 -5.69 -3.06
C ALA A 41 7.27 -4.82 -2.95
N ALA A 42 8.12 -5.06 -1.95
CA ALA A 42 9.39 -4.36 -1.77
C ALA A 42 10.34 -4.58 -2.96
N LYS A 43 10.44 -5.82 -3.47
CA LYS A 43 11.25 -6.11 -4.66
C LYS A 43 10.73 -5.40 -5.91
N LEU A 44 9.40 -5.33 -6.08
CA LEU A 44 8.80 -4.60 -7.19
C LEU A 44 9.17 -3.12 -7.13
N LEU A 45 8.97 -2.48 -5.97
CA LEU A 45 9.29 -1.08 -5.75
C LEU A 45 10.76 -0.74 -6.03
N VAL A 46 11.68 -1.57 -5.53
CA VAL A 46 13.11 -1.41 -5.81
C VAL A 46 13.39 -1.49 -7.31
N GLY A 47 12.76 -2.43 -8.03
CA GLY A 47 12.88 -2.55 -9.48
C GLY A 47 12.36 -1.31 -10.22
N LEU A 48 11.18 -0.81 -9.84
CA LEU A 48 10.58 0.41 -10.40
C LEU A 48 11.46 1.64 -10.13
N PHE A 49 12.02 1.76 -8.93
CA PHE A 49 12.94 2.84 -8.58
C PHE A 49 14.21 2.82 -9.42
N HIS A 50 14.80 1.63 -9.62
CA HIS A 50 15.94 1.47 -10.52
C HIS A 50 15.60 1.80 -11.99
N SER A 51 14.35 1.61 -12.41
CA SER A 51 13.88 2.03 -13.74
C SER A 51 13.67 3.55 -13.89
N GLY A 52 13.86 4.31 -12.80
CA GLY A 52 13.74 5.76 -12.78
C GLY A 52 12.43 6.30 -12.23
N MET A 53 11.54 5.43 -11.74
CA MET A 53 10.28 5.85 -11.11
C MET A 53 10.53 6.25 -9.65
N THR A 54 10.52 7.55 -9.38
CA THR A 54 10.82 8.11 -8.04
C THR A 54 9.64 8.81 -7.38
N SER A 55 8.48 8.84 -8.04
CA SER A 55 7.25 9.44 -7.51
C SER A 55 6.53 8.44 -6.60
N GLU A 56 6.22 8.85 -5.38
CA GLU A 56 5.50 8.03 -4.39
C GLU A 56 4.12 7.59 -4.92
N ASP A 57 3.39 8.51 -5.55
CA ASP A 57 2.06 8.24 -6.11
C ASP A 57 2.10 7.21 -7.24
N ASP A 58 3.11 7.30 -8.11
CA ASP A 58 3.26 6.37 -9.23
C ASP A 58 3.65 4.97 -8.73
N LEU A 59 4.54 4.90 -7.73
CA LEU A 59 4.94 3.65 -7.09
C LEU A 59 3.76 2.98 -6.38
N ALA A 60 2.91 3.75 -5.69
CA ALA A 60 1.70 3.26 -5.06
C ALA A 60 0.68 2.74 -6.09
N MET A 61 0.48 3.49 -7.18
CA MET A 61 -0.41 3.07 -8.27
C MET A 61 0.06 1.77 -8.92
N GLU A 62 1.37 1.59 -9.09
CA GLU A 62 1.90 0.36 -9.69
C GLU A 62 1.78 -0.84 -8.73
N LEU A 63 1.90 -0.63 -7.42
CA LEU A 63 1.57 -1.64 -6.42
C LEU A 63 0.09 -2.08 -6.52
N GLU A 64 -0.83 -1.13 -6.64
CA GLU A 64 -2.26 -1.44 -6.82
C GLU A 64 -2.52 -2.19 -8.13
N ARG A 65 -1.80 -1.86 -9.21
CA ARG A 65 -1.90 -2.58 -10.49
C ARG A 65 -1.42 -4.02 -10.40
N TYR A 66 -0.29 -4.26 -9.73
CA TYR A 66 0.32 -5.59 -9.63
C TYR A 66 -0.39 -6.51 -8.64
N PHE A 67 -0.80 -5.99 -7.49
CA PHE A 67 -1.35 -6.79 -6.39
C PHE A 67 -2.87 -6.65 -6.21
N GLY A 68 -3.49 -5.75 -6.97
CA GLY A 68 -4.85 -5.30 -6.74
C GLY A 68 -4.88 -4.22 -5.66
N ARG A 69 -5.96 -3.43 -5.67
CA ARG A 69 -6.20 -2.43 -4.64
C ARG A 69 -6.26 -3.12 -3.29
N SER A 70 -5.39 -2.71 -2.36
CA SER A 70 -5.56 -3.04 -0.96
C SER A 70 -6.86 -2.40 -0.52
N THR A 71 -7.95 -3.17 -0.55
CA THR A 71 -9.13 -2.80 0.21
C THR A 71 -8.68 -2.88 1.65
N SER A 72 -8.20 -1.76 2.20
CA SER A 72 -8.33 -1.54 3.63
C SER A 72 -9.77 -1.93 3.98
N PRO A 73 -9.99 -2.56 5.15
CA PRO A 73 -11.35 -2.84 5.56
C PRO A 73 -12.03 -1.48 5.67
N ILE A 74 -12.77 -1.11 4.62
CA ILE A 74 -13.84 -0.15 4.70
C ILE A 74 -14.68 -0.75 5.82
N SER A 75 -14.57 -0.17 7.02
CA SER A 75 -15.45 -0.53 8.12
C SER A 75 -16.83 -0.59 7.51
N PRO A 76 -17.53 -1.73 7.54
CA PRO A 76 -18.87 -1.81 6.97
C PRO A 76 -19.66 -0.63 7.57
N PRO A 77 -20.41 0.12 6.76
CA PRO A 77 -21.19 1.24 7.27
C PRO A 77 -21.97 0.73 8.46
N SER A 78 -21.78 1.36 9.62
CA SER A 78 -22.37 0.94 10.89
C SER A 78 -23.83 0.54 10.68
N PHE A 79 -24.10 -0.77 10.76
CA PHE A 79 -25.43 -1.35 10.59
C PHE A 79 -26.40 -0.92 11.71
N GLU A 80 -25.93 -0.18 12.72
CA GLU A 80 -26.79 0.33 13.78
C GLU A 80 -27.84 1.31 13.25
N ARG A 81 -27.53 2.10 12.20
CA ARG A 81 -28.50 3.05 11.65
C ARG A 81 -29.67 2.35 10.95
N THR A 82 -29.43 1.19 10.36
CA THR A 82 -30.45 0.45 9.62
C THR A 82 -31.44 -0.27 10.53
N ARG A 83 -31.02 -0.74 11.72
CA ARG A 83 -31.90 -1.48 12.64
C ARG A 83 -32.94 -0.58 13.33
N ALA A 84 -32.56 0.65 13.69
CA ALA A 84 -33.48 1.61 14.32
C ALA A 84 -34.61 2.05 13.38
N ALA A 85 -34.27 2.29 12.10
CA ALA A 85 -35.23 2.67 11.07
C ALA A 85 -36.24 1.55 10.74
N ILE A 86 -35.78 0.29 10.71
CA ILE A 86 -36.66 -0.86 10.47
C ILE A 86 -37.59 -1.13 11.67
N GLN A 87 -37.15 -0.82 12.90
CA GLN A 87 -37.94 -1.05 14.12
C GLN A 87 -38.86 0.11 14.52
N GLY A 88 -38.95 1.17 13.71
CA GLY A 88 -39.83 2.32 13.97
C GLY A 88 -39.48 3.08 15.26
N ARG A 89 -38.23 3.00 15.73
CA ARG A 89 -37.80 3.69 16.94
C ARG A 89 -37.32 5.11 16.58
N PRO A 90 -37.75 6.16 17.30
CA PRO A 90 -37.21 7.49 17.10
C PRO A 90 -35.74 7.50 17.52
N LEU A 91 -34.89 8.14 16.71
CA LEU A 91 -33.51 8.42 17.07
C LEU A 91 -33.50 9.55 18.12
N PRO A 92 -32.63 9.49 19.15
CA PRO A 92 -32.42 10.61 20.08
C PRO A 92 -31.76 11.81 19.40
#